data_AF-A0A7S1JLB3-F1
#
_entry.id   AF-A0A7S1JLB3-F1
#
_cell.length_a   1.000
_cell.length_b   1.000
_cell.length_c   1.000
_cell.angle_alpha   90.00
_cell.angle_beta   90.00
_cell.angle_gamma   90.00
#
_symmetry.space_group_name_H-M   'P 1'
#
loop_
_entity.id
_entity.type
_entity.pdbx_description
1 polymer ?
#
loop_
_entity_poly.entity_id
_entity_poly.type
_entity_poly.pdbx_seq_one_letter_code
_entity_poly.pdbx_strand_id
1 'polypeptide(L)'
;SAQGPSAPPESPHQGRHSDYWIVKPRNLARSIDTHITNDIDEIVRLSSTFPKVCQRYIDRPACIDGKKFDLRFYVAVKCFPSIASGKAIEMGWAGRWPHTHTRVLHVVGGVQVAVYERFAARMANEPFRMDDFDSFPVHFTVMNYQDEQTRSKNVVMTCTHFKTQLANEHGHHDDAAVAAFWKAIIDKVHLMVRELFQTFVQQMTLKENSSSGESVLTNPTSFAVYGLDVMLEHTEGNLEPRLLEVTFFPDTARLVKEDRGFWDTVFGWVFREERGGAMVEVTM
;
A
#
# COMPACT_ATOMS: atom_id res chain seq x y z
N SER A 1 -41.34 -28.39 -6.25
CA SER A 1 -40.31 -27.85 -7.16
C SER A 1 -39.68 -26.64 -6.49
N ALA A 2 -38.58 -26.85 -5.77
CA ALA A 2 -37.86 -25.77 -5.10
C ALA A 2 -37.03 -25.00 -6.14
N GLN A 3 -37.34 -23.72 -6.34
CA GLN A 3 -36.50 -22.80 -7.10
C GLN A 3 -35.27 -22.49 -6.24
N GLY A 4 -34.08 -22.88 -6.73
CA GLY A 4 -32.81 -22.49 -6.13
C GLY A 4 -32.58 -20.97 -6.24
N PRO A 5 -31.61 -20.41 -5.50
CA PRO A 5 -31.36 -18.96 -5.52
C PRO A 5 -30.95 -18.53 -6.92
N SER A 6 -31.65 -17.52 -7.45
CA SER A 6 -31.36 -16.91 -8.74
C SER A 6 -29.98 -16.25 -8.68
N ALA A 7 -29.09 -16.67 -9.58
CA ALA A 7 -27.82 -15.98 -9.83
C ALA A 7 -28.09 -14.49 -10.16
N PRO A 8 -27.23 -13.56 -9.72
CA PRO A 8 -27.38 -12.16 -10.08
C PRO A 8 -27.31 -12.00 -11.61
N PRO A 9 -28.05 -11.03 -12.18
CA PRO A 9 -28.07 -10.82 -13.62
C PRO A 9 -26.67 -10.51 -14.15
N GLU A 10 -26.22 -11.27 -15.14
CA GLU A 10 -24.98 -11.02 -15.86
C GLU A 10 -25.04 -9.62 -16.51
N SER A 11 -24.08 -8.76 -16.17
CA SER A 11 -23.99 -7.43 -16.75
C SER A 11 -23.50 -7.49 -18.20
N PRO A 12 -24.05 -6.70 -19.13
CA PRO A 12 -23.76 -6.77 -20.57
C PRO A 12 -22.39 -6.20 -20.98
N HIS A 13 -21.47 -6.00 -20.02
CA HIS A 13 -20.14 -5.44 -20.25
C HIS A 13 -19.06 -6.38 -19.73
N GLN A 14 -19.05 -7.63 -20.19
CA GLN A 14 -17.90 -8.51 -19.99
C GLN A 14 -16.73 -8.00 -20.85
N GLY A 15 -15.94 -7.09 -20.27
CA GLY A 15 -14.61 -6.72 -20.78
C GLY A 15 -14.27 -5.22 -20.78
N ARG A 16 -15.24 -4.31 -20.69
CA ARG A 16 -14.98 -2.86 -20.73
C ARG A 16 -15.16 -2.23 -19.35
N HIS A 17 -14.11 -1.59 -18.85
CA HIS A 17 -14.19 -0.74 -17.66
C HIS A 17 -15.18 0.41 -17.89
N SER A 18 -15.83 0.85 -16.82
CA SER A 18 -16.68 2.03 -16.81
C SER A 18 -15.86 3.31 -17.01
N ASP A 19 -16.49 4.33 -17.57
CA ASP A 19 -15.89 5.63 -17.85
C ASP A 19 -15.97 6.58 -16.63
N TYR A 20 -16.04 6.05 -15.41
CA TYR A 20 -16.08 6.83 -14.17
C TYR A 20 -14.69 7.11 -13.61
N TRP A 21 -14.54 8.32 -13.08
CA TRP A 21 -13.31 8.84 -12.51
C TRP A 21 -13.56 9.32 -11.09
N ILE A 22 -12.59 9.08 -10.20
CA ILE A 22 -12.53 9.67 -8.88
C ILE A 22 -11.55 10.83 -8.90
N VAL A 23 -12.04 12.02 -8.58
CA VAL A 23 -11.27 13.26 -8.55
C VAL A 23 -11.04 13.64 -7.10
N LYS A 24 -9.79 13.59 -6.63
CA LYS A 24 -9.44 13.76 -5.21
C LYS A 24 -8.32 14.78 -4.96
N PRO A 25 -8.38 15.57 -3.87
CA PRO A 25 -7.28 16.43 -3.42
C PRO A 25 -5.98 15.67 -3.23
N ARG A 26 -4.85 16.36 -3.48
CA ARG A 26 -3.52 15.79 -3.22
C ARG A 26 -3.13 15.68 -1.74
N ASN A 27 -3.76 16.46 -0.85
CA ASN A 27 -3.32 16.63 0.54
C ASN A 27 -4.45 16.86 1.55
N LEU A 28 -5.69 16.56 1.19
CA LEU A 28 -6.78 16.45 2.17
C LEU A 28 -6.97 14.99 2.53
N ALA A 29 -7.56 14.75 3.70
CA ALA A 29 -7.86 13.44 4.22
C ALA A 29 -9.37 13.27 4.38
N ARG A 30 -9.78 12.04 4.70
CA ARG A 30 -11.18 11.70 5.05
C ARG A 30 -12.16 11.90 3.89
N SER A 31 -11.68 11.74 2.66
CA SER A 31 -12.48 11.86 1.44
C SER A 31 -13.16 13.23 1.25
N ILE A 32 -12.66 14.26 1.93
CA ILE A 32 -13.17 15.62 1.80
C ILE A 32 -12.88 16.13 0.39
N ASP A 33 -13.92 16.68 -0.26
CA ASP A 33 -13.87 17.22 -1.62
C ASP A 33 -13.38 16.19 -2.66
N THR A 34 -13.75 14.93 -2.46
CA THR A 34 -13.59 13.86 -3.43
C THR A 34 -14.90 13.63 -4.16
N HIS A 35 -14.84 13.61 -5.49
CA HIS A 35 -16.00 13.46 -6.37
C HIS A 35 -15.83 12.24 -7.27
N ILE A 36 -16.90 11.52 -7.57
CA ILE A 36 -16.89 10.42 -8.54
C ILE A 36 -17.84 10.80 -9.67
N THR A 37 -17.30 10.95 -10.89
CA THR A 37 -18.06 11.45 -12.04
C THR A 37 -17.51 10.89 -13.35
N ASN A 38 -18.35 10.86 -14.37
CA ASN A 38 -17.97 10.61 -15.76
C ASN A 38 -18.13 11.87 -16.63
N ASP A 39 -18.45 13.02 -16.04
CA ASP A 39 -18.59 14.31 -16.72
C ASP A 39 -17.24 15.05 -16.80
N ILE A 40 -16.75 15.25 -18.01
CA ILE A 40 -15.49 15.95 -18.26
C ILE A 40 -15.55 17.44 -17.88
N ASP A 41 -16.70 18.10 -18.04
CA ASP A 41 -16.85 19.52 -17.70
C ASP A 41 -16.79 19.70 -16.18
N GLU A 42 -17.36 18.76 -15.43
CA GLU A 42 -17.24 18.70 -13.97
C GLU A 42 -15.77 18.50 -13.55
N ILE A 43 -15.08 17.51 -14.13
CA ILE A 43 -13.65 17.23 -13.84
C ILE A 43 -12.79 18.47 -14.06
N VAL A 44 -12.98 19.17 -15.19
CA VAL A 44 -12.25 20.41 -15.51
C VAL A 44 -12.57 21.51 -14.51
N ARG A 45 -13.85 21.69 -14.13
CA ARG A 45 -14.25 22.69 -13.12
C ARG A 45 -13.67 22.40 -11.75
N LEU A 46 -13.65 21.15 -11.30
CA LEU A 46 -13.10 20.74 -10.00
C LEU A 46 -11.62 21.12 -9.83
N SER A 47 -10.87 21.22 -10.93
CA SER A 47 -9.48 21.68 -10.93
C SER A 47 -9.29 23.15 -10.57
N SER A 48 -10.36 23.97 -10.61
CA SER A 48 -10.30 25.42 -10.39
C SER A 48 -10.16 25.80 -8.90
N THR A 49 -10.43 24.89 -7.97
CA THR A 49 -10.37 25.19 -6.53
C THR A 49 -8.99 24.91 -5.93
N PHE A 50 -8.43 23.72 -6.18
CA PHE A 50 -7.09 23.34 -5.75
C PHE A 50 -6.57 22.14 -6.58
N PRO A 51 -5.26 21.84 -6.54
CA PRO A 51 -4.69 20.71 -7.28
C PRO A 51 -5.32 19.38 -6.88
N LYS A 52 -5.92 18.70 -7.86
CA LYS A 52 -6.58 17.40 -7.72
C LYS A 52 -5.93 16.37 -8.64
N VAL A 53 -6.07 15.10 -8.26
CA VAL A 53 -5.74 13.94 -9.08
C VAL A 53 -7.05 13.37 -9.61
N CYS A 54 -7.14 13.22 -10.93
CA CYS A 54 -8.19 12.46 -11.58
C CYS A 54 -7.68 11.03 -11.82
N GLN A 55 -8.32 10.05 -11.20
CA GLN A 55 -7.93 8.65 -11.23
C GLN A 55 -9.12 7.82 -11.72
N ARG A 56 -8.89 6.78 -12.52
CA ARG A 56 -9.97 5.85 -12.90
C ARG A 56 -10.62 5.28 -11.63
N TYR A 57 -11.94 5.31 -11.56
CA TYR A 57 -12.66 4.71 -10.45
C TYR A 57 -12.63 3.17 -10.54
N ILE A 58 -12.45 2.50 -9.41
CA ILE A 58 -12.49 1.03 -9.33
C ILE A 58 -13.96 0.62 -9.28
N ASP A 59 -14.45 0.11 -10.40
CA ASP A 59 -15.84 -0.23 -10.65
C ASP A 59 -16.18 -1.71 -10.43
N ARG A 60 -15.15 -2.54 -10.27
CA ARG A 60 -15.27 -3.96 -9.93
C ARG A 60 -14.43 -4.31 -8.70
N PRO A 61 -14.63 -3.62 -7.56
CA PRO A 61 -13.91 -3.95 -6.34
C PRO A 61 -14.30 -5.35 -5.85
N ALA A 62 -13.33 -6.07 -5.29
CA ALA A 62 -13.65 -7.23 -4.47
C ALA A 62 -14.52 -6.77 -3.29
N CYS A 63 -15.47 -7.63 -2.92
CA CYS A 63 -16.41 -7.37 -1.85
C CYS A 63 -16.37 -8.51 -0.83
N ILE A 64 -16.81 -8.20 0.38
CA ILE A 64 -17.16 -9.18 1.41
C ILE A 64 -18.57 -8.83 1.87
N ASP A 65 -19.49 -9.81 1.87
CA ASP A 65 -20.92 -9.60 2.09
C ASP A 65 -21.51 -8.48 1.21
N GLY A 66 -21.01 -8.38 -0.04
CA GLY A 66 -21.39 -7.34 -1.00
C GLY A 66 -20.83 -5.94 -0.71
N LYS A 67 -20.06 -5.75 0.36
CA LYS A 67 -19.45 -4.45 0.72
C LYS A 67 -18.01 -4.38 0.25
N LYS A 68 -17.65 -3.29 -0.43
CA LYS A 68 -16.25 -3.07 -0.82
C LYS A 68 -15.37 -2.72 0.38
N PHE A 69 -14.08 -2.88 0.20
CA PHE A 69 -13.10 -2.61 1.25
C PHE A 69 -11.80 -2.06 0.67
N ASP A 70 -10.99 -1.49 1.56
CA ASP A 70 -9.58 -1.27 1.31
C ASP A 70 -8.75 -1.92 2.44
N LEU A 71 -7.49 -2.17 2.15
CA LEU A 71 -6.52 -2.75 3.07
C LEU A 71 -5.40 -1.75 3.35
N ARG A 72 -5.19 -1.41 4.62
CA ARG A 72 -4.06 -0.62 5.10
C ARG A 72 -2.90 -1.54 5.46
N PHE A 73 -1.91 -1.63 4.58
CA PHE A 73 -0.62 -2.27 4.87
C PHE A 73 0.33 -1.30 5.56
N TYR A 74 1.23 -1.82 6.39
CA TYR A 74 2.26 -1.03 7.08
C TYR A 74 3.62 -1.40 6.53
N VAL A 75 4.36 -0.42 6.04
CA VAL A 75 5.66 -0.64 5.38
C VAL A 75 6.73 0.15 6.10
N ALA A 76 7.70 -0.54 6.68
CA ALA A 76 8.87 0.07 7.28
C ALA A 76 9.98 0.19 6.24
N VAL A 77 10.66 1.32 6.27
CA VAL A 77 11.74 1.68 5.36
C VAL A 77 12.90 2.18 6.20
N LYS A 78 14.10 1.69 5.95
CA LYS A 78 15.31 2.21 6.59
C LYS A 78 16.44 2.32 5.57
N CYS A 79 17.29 3.32 5.73
CA CYS A 79 18.49 3.42 4.92
C CYS A 79 19.60 2.61 5.57
N PHE A 80 20.50 2.09 4.75
CA PHE A 80 21.74 1.48 5.22
C PHE A 80 22.91 2.00 4.39
N PRO A 81 24.06 2.29 5.03
CA PRO A 81 25.29 2.50 4.31
C PRO A 81 25.76 1.13 3.79
N SER A 82 25.69 0.86 2.49
CA SER A 82 26.41 -0.30 1.96
C SER A 82 27.87 0.11 1.70
N ILE A 83 28.79 -0.63 2.30
CA ILE A 83 30.21 -0.52 2.01
C ILE A 83 30.42 -1.28 0.71
N ALA A 84 30.64 -0.60 -0.41
CA ALA A 84 31.06 -1.29 -1.62
C ALA A 84 32.49 -1.80 -1.41
N SER A 85 32.66 -3.12 -1.48
CA SER A 85 33.97 -3.75 -1.53
C SER A 85 34.62 -3.49 -2.90
N GLY A 86 35.27 -2.33 -3.03
CA GLY A 86 36.48 -2.17 -3.86
C GLY A 86 36.32 -1.51 -5.25
N LYS A 87 37.06 -0.41 -5.44
CA LYS A 87 38.28 -0.38 -6.27
C LYS A 87 39.28 0.53 -5.57
N ALA A 88 40.48 0.04 -5.28
CA ALA A 88 41.56 0.88 -4.81
C ALA A 88 41.92 1.86 -5.93
N ILE A 89 41.77 3.16 -5.71
CA ILE A 89 42.34 4.18 -6.59
C ILE A 89 43.75 4.43 -6.08
N GLU A 90 44.74 4.05 -6.87
CA GLU A 90 46.14 4.35 -6.59
C GLU A 90 46.35 5.84 -6.89
N MET A 91 46.35 6.68 -5.84
CA MET A 91 46.78 8.08 -6.00
C MET A 91 48.30 8.11 -6.00
N GLY A 92 48.89 8.20 -7.19
CA GLY A 92 50.32 8.42 -7.36
C GLY A 92 50.72 9.80 -6.83
N TRP A 93 51.27 9.84 -5.62
CA TRP A 93 52.08 10.96 -5.14
C TRP A 93 53.43 10.43 -4.66
N ALA A 94 54.49 10.95 -5.28
CA ALA A 94 55.87 10.61 -5.00
C ALA A 94 56.27 11.11 -3.59
N GLY A 95 56.28 10.23 -2.60
CA GLY A 95 56.62 10.61 -1.23
C GLY A 95 56.69 9.43 -0.26
N ARG A 96 57.81 8.70 -0.31
CA ARG A 96 58.34 7.70 0.62
C ARG A 96 57.77 7.73 2.06
N TRP A 97 56.85 6.80 2.37
CA TRP A 97 56.60 6.19 3.71
C TRP A 97 55.98 4.78 3.54
N PRO A 98 56.15 3.83 4.47
CA PRO A 98 55.77 2.43 4.29
C PRO A 98 54.26 2.19 4.52
N HIS A 99 53.61 1.67 3.48
CA HIS A 99 52.38 0.85 3.45
C HIS A 99 51.29 1.09 4.52
N THR A 100 50.61 2.24 4.46
CA THR A 100 49.22 2.33 4.94
C THR A 100 48.30 2.32 3.72
N HIS A 101 47.64 1.19 3.47
CA HIS A 101 46.57 1.11 2.48
C HIS A 101 45.35 1.88 3.03
N THR A 102 45.24 3.17 2.73
CA THR A 102 44.00 3.92 2.96
C THR A 102 42.96 3.41 1.96
N ARG A 103 42.11 2.47 2.39
CA ARG A 103 40.94 2.05 1.61
C ARG A 103 39.91 3.18 1.66
N VAL A 104 39.76 3.92 0.57
CA VAL A 104 38.56 4.73 0.35
C VAL A 104 37.43 3.73 0.06
N LEU A 105 36.58 3.50 1.06
CA LEU A 105 35.35 2.75 0.88
C LEU A 105 34.36 3.69 0.18
N HIS A 106 34.02 3.42 -1.07
CA HIS A 106 32.84 4.03 -1.67
C HIS A 106 31.63 3.45 -0.94
N VAL A 107 30.97 4.25 -0.11
CA VAL A 107 29.68 3.87 0.46
C VAL A 107 28.65 4.02 -0.66
N VAL A 108 28.10 2.90 -1.12
CA VAL A 108 26.92 2.88 -1.99
C VAL A 108 25.75 2.63 -1.06
N GLY A 109 25.02 3.67 -0.67
CA GLY A 109 23.84 3.53 0.20
C GLY A 109 22.71 2.78 -0.48
N GLY A 110 21.82 2.23 0.32
CA GLY A 110 20.62 1.57 -0.15
C GLY A 110 19.46 1.73 0.82
N VAL A 111 18.28 1.35 0.34
CA VAL A 111 17.05 1.35 1.13
C VAL A 111 16.63 -0.09 1.35
N GLN A 112 16.41 -0.47 2.61
CA GLN A 112 15.75 -1.71 2.99
C GLN A 112 14.27 -1.43 3.26
N VAL A 113 13.42 -2.33 2.80
CA VAL A 113 11.96 -2.21 2.93
C VAL A 113 11.39 -3.52 3.43
N ALA A 114 10.47 -3.43 4.38
CA ALA A 114 9.76 -4.57 4.91
C ALA A 114 8.29 -4.24 5.14
N VAL A 115 7.43 -5.21 4.85
CA VAL A 115 5.98 -5.12 5.02
C VAL A 115 5.60 -5.87 6.29
N TYR A 116 4.80 -5.24 7.14
CA TYR A 116 4.21 -5.89 8.29
C TYR A 116 3.11 -6.86 7.84
N GLU A 117 3.13 -8.10 8.33
CA GLU A 117 2.25 -9.18 7.89
C GLU A 117 0.76 -8.87 8.15
N ARG A 118 0.47 -8.15 9.24
CA ARG A 118 -0.89 -7.72 9.55
C ARG A 118 -1.22 -6.41 8.85
N PHE A 119 -2.47 -6.30 8.42
CA PHE A 119 -3.04 -5.11 7.80
C PHE A 119 -4.37 -4.80 8.48
N ALA A 120 -4.82 -3.55 8.37
CA ALA A 120 -6.17 -3.18 8.80
C ALA A 120 -7.12 -3.21 7.62
N ALA A 121 -8.14 -4.06 7.68
CA ALA A 121 -9.23 -4.06 6.71
C ALA A 121 -10.23 -2.95 7.06
N ARG A 122 -10.59 -2.14 6.06
CA ARG A 122 -11.53 -1.02 6.20
C ARG A 122 -12.71 -1.24 5.26
N MET A 123 -13.86 -1.54 5.83
CA MET A 123 -15.08 -1.88 5.10
C MET A 123 -15.91 -0.64 4.79
N ALA A 124 -16.57 -0.61 3.63
CA ALA A 124 -17.71 0.26 3.40
C ALA A 124 -18.88 -0.12 4.32
N ASN A 125 -19.80 0.81 4.57
CA ASN A 125 -20.95 0.57 5.45
C ASN A 125 -22.08 -0.16 4.72
N GLU A 126 -22.25 0.11 3.43
CA GLU A 126 -23.31 -0.41 2.58
C GLU A 126 -22.77 -1.26 1.42
N PRO A 127 -23.61 -2.14 0.84
CA PRO A 127 -23.25 -2.91 -0.35
C PRO A 127 -22.85 -1.99 -1.51
N PHE A 128 -21.82 -2.41 -2.24
CA PHE A 128 -21.30 -1.70 -3.38
C PHE A 128 -22.31 -1.70 -4.55
N ARG A 129 -22.44 -0.53 -5.20
CA ARG A 129 -23.25 -0.32 -6.39
C ARG A 129 -22.59 0.74 -7.28
N MET A 130 -22.87 0.68 -8.58
CA MET A 130 -22.36 1.60 -9.61
C MET A 130 -23.43 2.63 -9.98
N ASP A 131 -24.06 3.21 -8.97
CA ASP A 131 -25.04 4.29 -9.03
C ASP A 131 -24.85 5.18 -7.80
N ASP A 132 -25.61 6.28 -7.69
CA ASP A 132 -25.67 7.10 -6.48
C ASP A 132 -24.28 7.47 -5.92
N PHE A 133 -23.43 8.01 -6.79
CA PHE A 133 -22.00 8.26 -6.52
C PHE A 133 -21.73 9.26 -5.38
N ASP A 134 -22.75 10.01 -4.96
CA ASP A 134 -22.72 10.88 -3.78
C ASP A 134 -22.89 10.12 -2.45
N SER A 135 -23.27 8.84 -2.51
CA SER A 135 -23.47 7.99 -1.34
C SER A 135 -22.14 7.60 -0.68
N PHE A 136 -21.76 8.40 0.30
CA PHE A 136 -20.56 8.15 1.10
C PHE A 136 -20.45 6.72 1.68
N PRO A 137 -21.49 6.12 2.29
CA PRO A 137 -21.39 4.79 2.90
C PRO A 137 -21.23 3.64 1.90
N VAL A 138 -21.52 3.86 0.62
CA VAL A 138 -21.32 2.91 -0.49
C VAL A 138 -19.92 3.08 -1.08
N HIS A 139 -19.50 4.32 -1.32
CA HIS A 139 -18.32 4.64 -2.13
C HIS A 139 -17.03 4.86 -1.32
N PHE A 140 -17.10 4.99 0.01
CA PHE A 140 -15.90 5.18 0.84
C PHE A 140 -15.85 4.20 2.02
N THR A 141 -14.63 3.86 2.41
CA THR A 141 -14.28 2.79 3.36
C THR A 141 -13.77 3.33 4.70
N VAL A 142 -13.51 4.64 4.80
CA VAL A 142 -13.07 5.31 6.03
C VAL A 142 -14.24 6.05 6.67
N MET A 143 -15.01 5.35 7.51
CA MET A 143 -16.24 5.87 8.13
C MET A 143 -16.03 6.49 9.52
N ASN A 144 -14.83 7.02 9.81
CA ASN A 144 -14.45 7.41 11.18
C ASN A 144 -15.00 8.75 11.68
N TYR A 145 -15.77 9.50 10.87
CA TYR A 145 -15.96 10.94 11.11
C TYR A 145 -17.40 11.44 11.10
N GLN A 146 -18.40 10.56 11.11
CA GLN A 146 -19.78 10.97 11.32
C GLN A 146 -20.42 10.10 12.41
N ASP A 147 -21.03 10.77 13.38
CA ASP A 147 -21.85 10.34 14.52
C ASP A 147 -21.43 9.12 15.38
N GLU A 148 -21.61 9.27 16.70
CA GLU A 148 -21.47 8.18 17.68
C GLU A 148 -22.34 6.96 17.36
N GLN A 149 -23.46 7.14 16.65
CA GLN A 149 -24.35 6.06 16.23
C GLN A 149 -23.76 5.20 15.10
N THR A 150 -22.97 5.78 14.19
CA THR A 150 -22.32 5.10 13.07
C THR A 150 -20.96 4.49 13.44
N ARG A 151 -20.30 5.03 14.47
CA ARG A 151 -19.09 4.42 15.06
C ARG A 151 -19.33 2.96 15.48
N SER A 152 -20.52 2.67 16.01
CA SER A 152 -20.92 1.36 16.53
C SER A 152 -21.14 0.28 15.45
N LYS A 153 -21.11 0.64 14.16
CA LYS A 153 -21.29 -0.30 13.03
C LYS A 153 -19.98 -0.72 12.36
N ASN A 154 -18.84 -0.12 12.72
CA ASN A 154 -17.54 -0.54 12.21
C ASN A 154 -17.13 -1.85 12.87
N VAL A 155 -17.52 -2.98 12.26
CA VAL A 155 -17.01 -4.30 12.64
C VAL A 155 -15.49 -4.27 12.43
N VAL A 156 -14.74 -4.35 13.52
CA VAL A 156 -13.29 -4.51 13.47
C VAL A 156 -13.03 -5.93 13.00
N MET A 157 -12.69 -6.07 11.71
CA MET A 157 -12.37 -7.35 11.11
C MET A 157 -10.87 -7.59 11.20
N THR A 158 -10.49 -8.63 11.94
CA THR A 158 -9.09 -9.05 12.05
C THR A 158 -8.56 -9.52 10.69
N CYS A 159 -7.26 -9.37 10.45
CA CYS A 159 -6.65 -9.83 9.19
C CYS A 159 -6.87 -11.33 8.95
N THR A 160 -6.92 -12.15 9.99
CA THR A 160 -7.20 -13.59 9.86
C THR A 160 -8.64 -13.83 9.41
N HIS A 161 -9.61 -13.19 10.05
CA HIS A 161 -11.02 -13.32 9.66
C HIS A 161 -11.24 -12.80 8.24
N PHE A 162 -10.63 -11.67 7.88
CA PHE A 162 -10.67 -11.12 6.52
C PHE A 162 -10.20 -12.13 5.48
N LYS A 163 -9.02 -12.73 5.68
CA LYS A 163 -8.44 -13.71 4.74
C LYS A 163 -9.38 -14.88 4.51
N THR A 164 -9.92 -15.43 5.60
CA THR A 164 -10.85 -16.56 5.54
C THR A 164 -12.16 -16.18 4.85
N GLN A 165 -12.76 -15.04 5.19
CA GLN A 165 -14.04 -14.64 4.60
C GLN A 165 -13.92 -14.35 3.11
N LEU A 166 -12.89 -13.60 2.70
CA LEU A 166 -12.64 -13.34 1.28
C LEU A 166 -12.36 -14.64 0.52
N ALA A 167 -11.53 -15.53 1.06
CA ALA A 167 -11.22 -16.81 0.43
C ALA A 167 -12.49 -17.69 0.27
N ASN A 168 -13.34 -17.74 1.30
CA ASN A 168 -14.60 -18.48 1.27
C ASN A 168 -15.56 -17.98 0.19
N GLU A 169 -15.73 -16.66 0.05
CA GLU A 169 -16.57 -16.08 -1.02
C GLU A 169 -16.02 -16.36 -2.42
N HIS A 170 -14.72 -16.67 -2.52
CA HIS A 170 -14.05 -17.10 -3.74
C HIS A 170 -13.92 -18.62 -3.89
N GLY A 171 -14.62 -19.42 -3.06
CA GLY A 171 -14.67 -20.89 -3.19
C GLY A 171 -13.48 -21.63 -2.57
N HIS A 172 -12.68 -20.97 -1.73
CA HIS A 172 -11.55 -21.57 -1.02
C HIS A 172 -11.90 -21.76 0.46
N HIS A 173 -12.17 -23.00 0.88
CA HIS A 173 -12.81 -23.28 2.18
C HIS A 173 -11.92 -23.95 3.23
N ASP A 174 -10.91 -24.72 2.81
CA ASP A 174 -9.96 -25.33 3.74
C ASP A 174 -8.75 -24.41 3.99
N ASP A 175 -8.07 -24.61 5.12
CA ASP A 175 -6.97 -23.75 5.56
C ASP A 175 -5.83 -23.65 4.53
N ALA A 176 -5.54 -24.73 3.80
CA ALA A 176 -4.48 -24.74 2.80
C ALA A 176 -4.89 -23.94 1.55
N ALA A 177 -6.14 -24.08 1.10
CA ALA A 177 -6.72 -23.29 0.02
C ALA A 177 -6.80 -21.80 0.37
N VAL A 178 -7.24 -21.46 1.59
CA VAL A 178 -7.27 -20.07 2.10
C VAL A 178 -5.86 -19.48 2.12
N ALA A 179 -4.88 -20.23 2.63
CA ALA A 179 -3.49 -19.79 2.66
C ALA A 179 -2.92 -19.57 1.25
N ALA A 180 -3.16 -20.49 0.32
CA ALA A 180 -2.69 -20.38 -1.07
C ALA A 180 -3.35 -19.21 -1.81
N PHE A 181 -4.66 -19.02 -1.64
CA PHE A 181 -5.41 -17.90 -2.20
C PHE A 181 -4.86 -16.56 -1.70
N TRP A 182 -4.69 -16.42 -0.38
CA TRP A 182 -4.12 -15.20 0.18
C TRP A 182 -2.68 -14.99 -0.27
N LYS A 183 -1.88 -16.06 -0.36
CA LYS A 183 -0.50 -16.00 -0.82
C LYS A 183 -0.41 -15.37 -2.22
N ALA A 184 -1.29 -15.77 -3.13
CA ALA A 184 -1.33 -15.22 -4.49
C ALA A 184 -1.62 -13.71 -4.51
N ILE A 185 -2.36 -13.18 -3.53
CA ILE A 185 -2.66 -11.75 -3.39
C ILE A 185 -1.47 -11.02 -2.75
N ILE A 186 -0.97 -11.50 -1.62
CA ILE A 186 0.10 -10.82 -0.87
C ILE A 186 1.43 -10.79 -1.64
N ASP A 187 1.73 -11.81 -2.45
CA ASP A 187 2.91 -11.81 -3.33
C ASP A 187 2.85 -10.64 -4.33
N LYS A 188 1.67 -10.33 -4.88
CA LYS A 188 1.45 -9.16 -5.77
C LYS A 188 1.56 -7.83 -5.02
N VAL A 189 1.12 -7.77 -3.76
CA VAL A 189 1.30 -6.58 -2.91
C VAL A 189 2.79 -6.37 -2.59
N HIS A 190 3.54 -7.43 -2.28
CA HIS A 190 4.99 -7.33 -2.08
C HIS A 190 5.71 -6.86 -3.37
N LEU A 191 5.29 -7.36 -4.53
CA LEU A 191 5.78 -6.89 -5.83
C LEU A 191 5.49 -5.40 -6.04
N MET A 192 4.27 -4.95 -5.75
CA MET A 192 3.90 -3.53 -5.81
C MET A 192 4.77 -2.66 -4.89
N VAL A 193 5.00 -3.09 -3.64
CA VAL A 193 5.88 -2.38 -2.70
C VAL A 193 7.31 -2.33 -3.24
N ARG A 194 7.81 -3.43 -3.81
CA ARG A 194 9.12 -3.50 -4.44
C ARG A 194 9.27 -2.45 -5.53
N GLU A 195 8.38 -2.46 -6.51
CA GLU A 195 8.44 -1.57 -7.67
C GLU A 195 8.32 -0.10 -7.27
N LEU A 196 7.47 0.21 -6.28
CA LEU A 196 7.31 1.56 -5.73
C LEU A 196 8.62 2.10 -5.17
N PHE A 197 9.29 1.36 -4.29
CA PHE A 197 10.52 1.82 -3.63
C PHE A 197 11.75 1.69 -4.53
N GLN A 198 11.82 0.70 -5.43
CA GLN A 198 12.85 0.64 -6.48
C GLN A 198 12.81 1.89 -7.36
N THR A 199 11.61 2.28 -7.81
CA THR A 199 11.44 3.49 -8.63
C THR A 199 11.87 4.73 -7.86
N PHE A 200 11.50 4.84 -6.58
CA PHE A 200 11.94 5.95 -5.72
C PHE A 200 13.48 6.02 -5.61
N VAL A 201 14.14 4.89 -5.32
CA VAL A 201 15.60 4.82 -5.20
C VAL A 201 16.26 5.25 -6.51
N GLN A 202 15.81 4.71 -7.65
CA GLN A 202 16.35 5.08 -8.97
C GLN A 202 16.22 6.58 -9.25
N GLN A 203 15.05 7.17 -8.99
CA GLN A 203 14.82 8.60 -9.21
C GLN A 203 15.70 9.48 -8.30
N MET A 204 15.91 9.07 -7.05
CA MET A 204 16.78 9.79 -6.11
C MET A 204 18.24 9.69 -6.52
N THR A 205 18.73 8.50 -6.91
CA THR A 205 20.10 8.32 -7.42
C THR A 205 20.37 9.20 -8.66
N LEU A 206 19.41 9.33 -9.58
CA LEU A 206 19.54 10.20 -10.76
C LEU A 206 19.65 11.69 -10.37
N LYS A 207 18.89 12.13 -9.38
CA LYS A 207 18.95 13.52 -8.88
C LYS A 207 20.26 13.81 -8.14
N GLU A 208 20.72 12.88 -7.30
CA GLU A 208 21.95 13.04 -6.51
C GLU A 208 23.18 13.10 -7.41
N ASN A 209 23.23 12.36 -8.52
CA ASN A 209 24.30 12.49 -9.51
C ASN A 209 24.40 13.89 -10.15
N SER A 210 23.38 14.74 -9.96
CA SER A 210 23.34 16.11 -10.47
C SER A 210 23.63 17.17 -9.40
N SER A 211 23.84 16.81 -8.13
CA SER A 211 24.04 17.73 -7.01
C SER A 211 25.08 17.21 -6.01
N SER A 212 26.05 18.03 -5.61
CA SER A 212 27.16 17.66 -4.72
C SER A 212 26.79 17.50 -3.23
N GLY A 213 25.52 17.17 -2.93
CA GLY A 213 25.02 16.98 -1.57
C GLY A 213 25.22 15.55 -1.07
N GLU A 214 25.11 15.36 0.25
CA GLU A 214 25.08 14.04 0.89
C GLU A 214 23.81 13.28 0.46
N SER A 215 23.94 11.99 0.16
CA SER A 215 22.81 11.18 -0.32
C SER A 215 21.78 10.95 0.77
N VAL A 216 20.50 11.21 0.48
CA VAL A 216 19.39 10.93 1.40
C VAL A 216 19.22 9.41 1.57
N LEU A 217 19.69 8.63 0.60
CA LEU A 217 19.63 7.16 0.59
C LEU A 217 20.70 6.49 1.47
N THR A 218 21.67 7.26 1.99
CA THR A 218 22.80 6.71 2.77
C THR A 218 22.68 6.93 4.28
N ASN A 219 21.73 7.72 4.78
CA ASN A 219 21.71 8.11 6.18
C ASN A 219 21.25 6.95 7.11
N PRO A 220 22.15 6.28 7.86
CA PRO A 220 21.81 5.11 8.69
C PRO A 220 20.80 5.41 9.80
N THR A 221 20.61 6.68 10.16
CA THR A 221 19.69 7.08 11.23
C THR A 221 18.27 7.37 10.73
N SER A 222 18.07 7.38 9.41
CA SER A 222 16.77 7.65 8.81
C SER A 222 15.96 6.37 8.61
N PHE A 223 14.76 6.36 9.17
CA PHE A 223 13.74 5.35 8.92
C PHE A 223 12.37 6.01 8.83
N ALA A 224 11.43 5.33 8.19
CA ALA A 224 10.05 5.77 8.08
C ALA A 224 9.10 4.57 8.09
N VAL A 225 7.89 4.79 8.60
CA VAL A 225 6.78 3.85 8.47
C VAL A 225 5.69 4.50 7.64
N TYR A 226 5.28 3.79 6.59
CA TYR A 226 4.24 4.21 5.66
C TYR A 226 3.00 3.33 5.81
N GLY A 227 1.83 3.94 5.63
CA GLY A 227 0.57 3.22 5.44
C GLY A 227 0.25 3.16 3.95
N LEU A 228 0.09 1.97 3.39
CA LEU A 228 -0.29 1.79 1.99
C LEU A 228 -1.74 1.35 1.93
N ASP A 229 -2.54 2.10 1.17
CA ASP A 229 -3.96 1.83 0.98
C ASP A 229 -4.11 1.05 -0.32
N VAL A 230 -4.55 -0.19 -0.22
CA VAL A 230 -4.67 -1.11 -1.36
C VAL A 230 -6.10 -1.60 -1.47
N MET A 231 -6.68 -1.53 -2.66
CA MET A 231 -7.98 -2.14 -2.97
C MET A 231 -7.77 -3.31 -3.92
N LEU A 232 -8.55 -4.38 -3.75
CA LEU A 232 -8.55 -5.50 -4.69
C LEU A 232 -9.61 -5.25 -5.76
N GLU A 233 -9.24 -5.39 -7.03
CA GLU A 233 -10.13 -5.26 -8.18
C GLU A 233 -10.24 -6.61 -8.89
N HIS A 234 -11.45 -7.00 -9.30
CA HIS A 234 -11.64 -8.17 -10.15
C HIS A 234 -11.15 -7.88 -11.58
N THR A 235 -10.25 -8.73 -12.09
CA THR A 235 -9.79 -8.71 -13.48
C THR A 235 -9.74 -10.14 -14.02
N GLU A 236 -10.37 -10.43 -15.15
CA GLU A 236 -10.27 -11.72 -15.88
C GLU A 236 -9.96 -12.96 -15.00
N GLY A 237 -10.87 -13.27 -14.08
CA GLY A 237 -10.78 -14.45 -13.19
C GLY A 237 -9.84 -14.33 -11.97
N ASN A 238 -9.22 -13.17 -11.75
CA ASN A 238 -8.26 -12.91 -10.69
C ASN A 238 -8.63 -11.68 -9.85
N LEU A 239 -8.02 -11.59 -8.66
CA LEU A 239 -7.96 -10.36 -7.87
C LEU A 239 -6.61 -9.68 -8.06
N GLU A 240 -6.65 -8.40 -8.41
CA GLU A 240 -5.47 -7.57 -8.60
C GLU A 240 -5.42 -6.44 -7.57
N PRO A 241 -4.32 -6.28 -6.82
CA PRO A 241 -4.16 -5.16 -5.91
C PRO A 241 -3.92 -3.86 -6.68
N ARG A 242 -4.63 -2.80 -6.27
CA ARG A 242 -4.52 -1.44 -6.78
C ARG A 242 -4.10 -0.51 -5.66
N LEU A 243 -2.97 0.18 -5.85
CA LEU A 243 -2.50 1.21 -4.91
C LEU A 243 -3.40 2.45 -4.99
N LEU A 244 -3.96 2.87 -3.86
CA LEU A 244 -4.82 4.05 -3.77
C LEU A 244 -4.06 5.30 -3.31
N GLU A 245 -3.27 5.15 -2.24
CA GLU A 245 -2.48 6.20 -1.61
C GLU A 245 -1.35 5.61 -0.73
N VAL A 246 -0.38 6.46 -0.40
CA VAL A 246 0.72 6.18 0.52
C VAL A 246 0.75 7.28 1.58
N THR A 247 0.46 6.92 2.82
CA THR A 247 0.44 7.84 3.97
C THR A 247 1.76 7.78 4.71
N PHE A 248 2.46 8.90 4.85
CA PHE A 248 3.60 9.01 5.77
C PHE A 248 3.10 9.06 7.21
N PHE A 249 3.68 8.23 8.08
CA PHE A 249 3.32 8.15 9.51
C PHE A 249 1.81 7.88 9.73
N PRO A 250 1.33 6.69 9.33
CA PRO A 250 -0.09 6.35 9.43
C PRO A 250 -0.55 6.29 10.89
N ASP A 251 -1.84 6.55 11.13
CA ASP A 251 -2.47 6.25 12.42
C ASP A 251 -2.46 4.73 12.66
N THR A 252 -1.78 4.31 13.72
CA THR A 252 -1.65 2.90 14.13
C THR A 252 -2.51 2.55 15.35
N ALA A 253 -3.38 3.46 15.83
CA ALA A 253 -4.13 3.26 17.07
C ALA A 253 -5.03 2.02 17.04
N ARG A 254 -5.57 1.66 15.87
CA ARG A 254 -6.35 0.43 15.69
C ARG A 254 -5.47 -0.81 15.69
N LEU A 255 -4.39 -0.77 14.91
CA LEU A 255 -3.44 -1.88 14.83
C LEU A 255 -2.88 -2.24 16.20
N VAL A 256 -2.46 -1.23 16.99
CA VAL A 256 -1.87 -1.44 18.32
C VAL A 256 -2.87 -2.02 19.34
N LYS A 257 -4.18 -1.82 19.13
CA LYS A 257 -5.21 -2.48 19.96
C LYS A 257 -5.31 -3.98 19.68
N GLU A 258 -5.16 -4.36 18.42
CA GLU A 258 -5.19 -5.77 18.00
C GLU A 258 -3.85 -6.47 18.23
N ASP A 259 -2.75 -5.76 18.00
CA ASP A 259 -1.39 -6.27 18.10
C ASP A 259 -0.50 -5.25 18.83
N ARG A 260 -0.37 -5.44 20.14
CA ARG A 260 0.46 -4.58 21.00
C ARG A 260 1.94 -4.68 20.67
N GLY A 261 2.39 -5.74 19.98
CA GLY A 261 3.79 -5.97 19.61
C GLY A 261 4.20 -5.30 18.31
N PHE A 262 3.31 -4.55 17.65
CA PHE A 262 3.60 -3.91 16.37
C PHE A 262 4.87 -3.05 16.41
N TRP A 263 4.97 -2.09 17.33
CA TRP A 263 6.12 -1.19 17.40
C TRP A 263 7.40 -1.88 17.86
N ASP A 264 7.29 -2.88 18.75
CA ASP A 264 8.44 -3.70 19.16
C ASP A 264 9.02 -4.48 17.99
N THR A 265 8.15 -5.02 17.12
CA THR A 265 8.55 -5.74 15.91
C THR A 265 9.19 -4.80 14.89
N VAL A 266 8.57 -3.63 14.64
CA VAL A 266 9.13 -2.61 13.73
C VAL A 266 10.49 -2.14 14.24
N PHE A 267 10.62 -1.80 15.52
CA PHE A 267 11.89 -1.34 16.09
C PHE A 267 12.93 -2.44 16.22
N GLY A 268 12.52 -3.68 16.45
CA GLY A 268 13.38 -4.86 16.32
C GLY A 268 14.02 -4.95 14.94
N TRP A 269 13.20 -4.83 13.89
CA TRP A 269 13.68 -4.84 12.52
C TRP A 269 14.54 -3.62 12.17
N VAL A 270 14.12 -2.41 12.56
CA VAL A 270 14.83 -1.16 12.23
C VAL A 270 16.19 -1.10 12.94
N PHE A 271 16.21 -1.26 14.26
CA PHE A 271 17.36 -0.92 15.10
C PHE A 271 18.14 -2.11 15.65
N ARG A 272 17.53 -3.30 15.73
CA ARG A 272 18.16 -4.50 16.33
C ARG A 272 18.49 -5.58 15.30
N GLU A 273 18.22 -5.30 14.01
CA GLU A 273 18.41 -6.23 12.88
C GLU A 273 17.71 -7.58 13.07
N GLU A 274 16.62 -7.62 13.85
CA GLU A 274 15.83 -8.82 14.03
C GLU A 274 15.16 -9.18 12.69
N ARG A 275 15.46 -10.38 12.20
CA ARG A 275 14.92 -10.91 10.94
C ARG A 275 13.89 -12.00 11.21
N GLY A 276 12.89 -12.09 10.33
CA GLY A 276 11.78 -13.03 10.48
C GLY A 276 10.64 -12.48 11.35
N GLY A 277 9.69 -13.35 11.68
CA GLY A 277 8.46 -12.95 12.37
C GLY A 277 7.48 -12.21 11.46
N ALA A 278 6.80 -11.21 11.99
CA ALA A 278 5.75 -10.48 11.27
C ALA A 278 6.28 -9.40 10.30
N MET A 279 7.60 -9.23 10.15
CA MET A 279 8.21 -8.32 9.17
C MET A 279 8.73 -9.13 7.98
N VAL A 280 8.12 -8.92 6.81
CA VAL A 280 8.52 -9.58 5.56
C VAL A 280 9.35 -8.61 4.73
N GLU A 281 10.62 -8.92 4.54
CA GLU A 281 11.51 -8.09 3.72
C GLU A 281 11.16 -8.21 2.24
N VAL A 282 11.09 -7.07 1.58
CA VAL A 282 10.88 -6.97 0.15
C VAL A 282 12.25 -6.73 -0.49
N THR A 283 12.76 -7.74 -1.19
CA THR A 283 14.05 -7.64 -1.89
C THR A 283 13.96 -6.60 -3.01
N MET A 284 14.72 -5.52 -2.88
CA MET A 284 14.86 -4.43 -3.86
C MET A 284 15.91 -4.73 -4.93
#